data_AF-A0A5A7PAE7-F1
#
_entry.id   AF-A0A5A7PAE7-F1
#
_cell.length_a   1.000
_cell.length_b   1.000
_cell.length_c   1.000
_cell.angle_alpha   90.00
_cell.angle_beta   90.00
_cell.angle_gamma   90.00
#
_symmetry.space_group_name_H-M   'P 1'
#
loop_
_entity.id
_entity.type
_entity.pdbx_description
1 polymer ?
#
loop_
_entity_poly.entity_id
_entity_poly.type
_entity_poly.pdbx_seq_one_letter_code
_entity_poly.pdbx_strand_id
1 'polypeptide(L)'
;MLSPNLFFCLTEFDCGDLEAWDLTDPTSPRLVWWNHKDLLGPENYIASLDDVKNIRLSETGIWTRELRYLVYAEDLRQLFLVTRHLVEQMAPDGSSVEDLDRDDYPYKTVAFDVHKIDREEGGGGKLSYVGGSLGGLSMFVGHNHSFAVMATNGLKPDSIYFTEDRVFCPGNSYFGEDEETRYGGHDIGIYDYEKKTISPCYYPCDVGSLKRIVPPPIWFTPSTPS
;
A
#
# COMPACT_ATOMS: atom_id res chain seq x y z
N MET A 1 -23.14 2.61 -7.66
CA MET A 1 -23.13 1.84 -6.40
C MET A 1 -22.56 0.47 -6.68
N LEU A 2 -21.61 -0.01 -5.87
CA LEU A 2 -21.08 -1.37 -5.96
C LEU A 2 -22.22 -2.37 -5.68
N SER A 3 -22.24 -3.50 -6.40
CA SER A 3 -23.18 -4.60 -6.10
C SER A 3 -22.88 -5.12 -4.69
N PRO A 4 -23.89 -5.46 -3.86
CA PRO A 4 -23.70 -5.84 -2.47
C PRO A 4 -22.86 -7.12 -2.27
N ASN A 5 -22.59 -7.90 -3.33
CA ASN A 5 -21.94 -9.22 -3.23
C ASN A 5 -20.63 -9.32 -4.03
N LEU A 6 -19.96 -8.20 -4.32
CA LEU A 6 -18.64 -8.22 -4.95
C LEU A 6 -17.53 -8.27 -3.91
N PHE A 7 -16.61 -9.21 -4.09
CA PHE A 7 -15.43 -9.42 -3.27
C PHE A 7 -14.19 -9.13 -4.09
N PHE A 8 -13.33 -8.25 -3.58
CA PHE A 8 -12.15 -7.78 -4.29
C PHE A 8 -10.92 -8.49 -3.74
N CYS A 9 -10.04 -8.90 -4.63
CA CYS A 9 -8.78 -9.54 -4.30
C CYS A 9 -7.65 -8.83 -5.04
N LEU A 10 -6.48 -8.80 -4.41
CA LEU A 10 -5.25 -8.35 -5.02
C LEU A 10 -4.26 -9.51 -4.94
N THR A 11 -3.72 -9.96 -6.08
CA THR A 11 -2.75 -11.06 -6.09
C THR A 11 -1.39 -10.58 -5.59
N GLU A 12 -0.75 -11.39 -4.74
CA GLU A 12 0.59 -11.12 -4.21
C GLU A 12 1.65 -11.66 -5.19
N PHE A 13 2.75 -10.92 -5.35
CA PHE A 13 3.91 -11.19 -6.23
C PHE A 13 3.71 -11.02 -7.75
N ASP A 14 4.65 -10.30 -8.36
CA ASP A 14 4.91 -10.03 -9.79
C ASP A 14 3.83 -9.40 -10.68
N CYS A 15 2.54 -9.73 -10.52
CA CYS A 15 1.47 -9.17 -11.37
C CYS A 15 0.61 -8.12 -10.64
N GLY A 16 0.41 -8.27 -9.33
CA GLY A 16 -0.37 -7.32 -8.53
C GLY A 16 -1.78 -7.13 -9.05
N ASP A 17 -2.37 -8.19 -9.64
CA ASP A 17 -3.63 -8.12 -10.36
C ASP A 17 -4.79 -7.83 -9.42
N LEU A 18 -5.63 -6.86 -9.81
CA LEU A 18 -6.89 -6.57 -9.14
C LEU A 18 -7.99 -7.43 -9.75
N GLU A 19 -8.64 -8.20 -8.90
CA GLU A 19 -9.78 -9.05 -9.25
C GLU A 19 -11.00 -8.59 -8.48
N ALA A 20 -12.20 -8.77 -9.06
CA ALA A 20 -13.33 -9.00 -8.20
C ALA A 20 -14.31 -10.06 -8.67
N TRP A 21 -14.89 -10.65 -7.65
CA TRP A 21 -15.63 -11.89 -7.68
C TRP A 21 -17.06 -11.63 -7.23
N ASP A 22 -18.02 -12.08 -8.02
CA ASP A 22 -19.39 -12.24 -7.59
C ASP A 22 -19.52 -13.60 -6.91
N LEU A 23 -19.72 -13.57 -5.60
CA LEU A 23 -19.91 -14.75 -4.76
C LEU A 23 -21.38 -14.98 -4.38
N THR A 24 -22.33 -14.37 -5.11
CA THR A 24 -23.77 -14.52 -4.85
C THR A 24 -24.23 -15.98 -4.95
N ASP A 25 -23.66 -16.75 -5.87
CA ASP A 25 -23.86 -18.21 -5.96
C ASP A 25 -22.62 -18.93 -5.40
N PRO A 26 -22.70 -19.52 -4.19
CA PRO A 26 -21.55 -20.20 -3.59
C PRO A 26 -21.13 -21.47 -4.35
N THR A 27 -21.97 -21.99 -5.24
CA THR A 27 -21.66 -23.15 -6.09
C THR A 27 -21.08 -22.75 -7.45
N SER A 28 -21.20 -21.47 -7.81
CA SER A 28 -20.68 -20.92 -9.05
C SER A 28 -20.11 -19.51 -8.85
N PRO A 29 -18.97 -19.37 -8.13
CA PRO A 29 -18.24 -18.10 -8.05
C PRO A 29 -17.91 -17.57 -9.44
N ARG A 30 -18.16 -16.29 -9.68
CA ARG A 30 -17.91 -15.67 -10.99
C ARG A 30 -16.90 -14.56 -10.86
N LEU A 31 -15.78 -14.71 -11.58
CA LEU A 31 -14.85 -13.63 -11.82
C LEU A 31 -15.54 -12.60 -12.73
N VAL A 32 -15.79 -11.40 -12.20
CA VAL A 32 -16.51 -10.34 -12.93
C VAL A 32 -15.54 -9.49 -13.74
N TRP A 33 -14.30 -9.37 -13.28
CA TRP A 33 -13.21 -8.62 -13.89
C TRP A 33 -11.90 -9.22 -13.39
N TRP A 34 -10.97 -9.38 -14.33
CA TRP A 34 -9.66 -9.96 -14.11
C TRP A 34 -8.62 -9.01 -14.67
N ASN A 35 -7.63 -8.67 -13.85
CA ASN A 35 -6.50 -7.86 -14.25
C ASN A 35 -6.88 -6.38 -14.49
N HIS A 36 -5.90 -5.51 -14.24
CA HIS A 36 -6.03 -4.07 -14.48
C HIS A 36 -6.24 -3.72 -15.95
N LYS A 37 -5.92 -4.64 -16.89
CA LYS A 37 -6.21 -4.50 -18.32
C LYS A 37 -7.71 -4.40 -18.62
N ASP A 38 -8.57 -5.04 -17.84
CA ASP A 38 -10.03 -4.97 -18.01
C ASP A 38 -10.65 -3.72 -17.37
N LEU A 39 -9.98 -3.09 -16.39
CA LEU A 39 -10.35 -1.76 -15.88
C LEU A 39 -9.87 -0.63 -16.80
N LEU A 40 -8.64 -0.70 -17.27
CA LEU A 40 -7.97 0.44 -17.89
C LEU A 40 -7.89 0.33 -19.40
N GLY A 41 -8.05 -0.87 -19.96
CA GLY A 41 -7.54 -1.20 -21.29
C GLY A 41 -6.04 -1.57 -21.22
N PRO A 42 -5.57 -2.50 -22.06
CA PRO A 42 -4.19 -2.99 -22.04
C PRO A 42 -3.13 -1.89 -22.27
N GLU A 43 -3.50 -0.84 -23.01
CA GLU A 43 -2.62 0.32 -23.26
C GLU A 43 -2.50 1.28 -22.07
N ASN A 44 -3.49 1.38 -21.18
CA ASN A 44 -3.46 2.38 -20.11
C ASN A 44 -2.88 1.85 -18.78
N TYR A 45 -2.91 0.54 -18.54
CA TYR A 45 -2.39 -0.03 -17.28
C TYR A 45 -0.88 -0.02 -17.19
N ILE A 46 -0.21 -0.67 -18.16
CA ILE A 46 1.25 -0.82 -18.13
C ILE A 46 1.90 0.54 -18.37
N ALA A 47 1.35 1.34 -19.30
CA ALA A 47 1.84 2.70 -19.54
C ALA A 47 1.70 3.59 -18.30
N SER A 48 0.56 3.62 -17.61
CA SER A 48 0.42 4.50 -16.42
C SER A 48 1.30 4.09 -15.25
N LEU A 49 1.54 2.79 -15.03
CA LEU A 49 2.42 2.32 -13.97
C LEU A 49 3.90 2.50 -14.31
N ASP A 50 4.31 2.18 -15.54
CA ASP A 50 5.67 2.45 -15.99
C ASP A 50 5.92 3.95 -16.04
N ASP A 51 4.94 4.77 -16.42
CA ASP A 51 5.03 6.22 -16.37
C ASP A 51 5.19 6.70 -14.92
N VAL A 52 4.41 6.23 -13.95
CA VAL A 52 4.59 6.62 -12.54
C VAL A 52 5.96 6.22 -12.02
N LYS A 53 6.44 5.00 -12.30
CA LYS A 53 7.79 4.55 -11.94
C LYS A 53 8.88 5.40 -12.61
N ASN A 54 8.75 5.65 -13.91
CA ASN A 54 9.73 6.39 -14.69
C ASN A 54 9.73 7.87 -14.33
N ILE A 55 8.56 8.48 -14.10
CA ILE A 55 8.43 9.85 -13.60
C ILE A 55 9.14 9.95 -12.26
N ARG A 56 8.86 9.03 -11.32
CA ARG A 56 9.46 9.05 -10.00
C ARG A 56 10.97 8.84 -10.03
N LEU A 57 11.44 7.89 -10.83
CA LEU A 57 12.87 7.68 -11.09
C LEU A 57 13.50 8.92 -11.73
N SER A 58 12.83 9.58 -12.66
CA SER A 58 13.35 10.78 -13.33
C SER A 58 13.39 12.01 -12.42
N GLU A 59 12.42 12.16 -11.51
CA GLU A 59 12.33 13.28 -10.57
C GLU A 59 13.26 13.13 -9.37
N THR A 60 13.39 11.90 -8.85
CA THR A 60 14.11 11.63 -7.59
C THR A 60 15.46 10.96 -7.81
N GLY A 61 15.68 10.30 -8.95
CA GLY A 61 16.86 9.48 -9.21
C GLY A 61 16.89 8.16 -8.43
N ILE A 62 15.80 7.81 -7.71
CA ILE A 62 15.77 6.68 -6.78
C ILE A 62 14.88 5.57 -7.35
N TRP A 63 15.42 4.35 -7.43
CA TRP A 63 14.64 3.16 -7.75
C TRP A 63 13.85 2.69 -6.52
N THR A 64 12.56 2.40 -6.70
CA THR A 64 11.70 1.92 -5.61
C THR A 64 10.95 0.66 -5.98
N ARG A 65 10.83 -0.27 -5.02
CA ARG A 65 9.85 -1.35 -5.07
C ARG A 65 8.46 -0.81 -4.73
N GLU A 66 7.48 -1.24 -5.51
CA GLU A 66 6.07 -0.94 -5.27
C GLU A 66 5.39 -2.08 -4.51
N LEU A 67 4.59 -1.74 -3.51
CA LEU A 67 3.67 -2.64 -2.83
C LEU A 67 2.26 -2.07 -2.98
N ARG A 68 1.26 -2.92 -3.19
CA ARG A 68 -0.11 -2.49 -3.48
C ARG A 68 -1.07 -3.01 -2.41
N TYR A 69 -2.06 -2.18 -2.07
CA TYR A 69 -3.05 -2.47 -1.05
C TYR A 69 -4.44 -2.04 -1.51
N LEU A 70 -5.44 -2.84 -1.19
CA LEU A 70 -6.83 -2.43 -1.29
C LEU A 70 -7.26 -1.80 0.03
N VAL A 71 -7.73 -0.56 -0.05
CA VAL A 71 -8.19 0.23 1.10
C VAL A 71 -9.66 0.54 0.90
N TYR A 72 -10.50 0.09 1.84
CA TYR A 72 -11.93 0.38 1.81
C TYR A 72 -12.31 1.42 2.87
N ALA A 73 -13.01 2.47 2.44
CA ALA A 73 -13.65 3.45 3.30
C ALA A 73 -15.12 3.05 3.48
N GLU A 74 -15.45 2.39 4.60
CA GLU A 74 -16.78 1.82 4.82
C GLU A 74 -17.88 2.90 4.84
N ASP A 75 -17.66 3.98 5.58
CA ASP A 75 -18.60 5.11 5.70
C ASP A 75 -18.95 5.75 4.35
N LEU A 76 -17.97 5.80 3.43
CA LEU A 76 -18.13 6.38 2.11
C LEU A 76 -18.51 5.36 1.04
N ARG A 77 -18.42 4.06 1.36
CA ARG A 77 -18.54 2.93 0.43
C ARG A 77 -17.62 3.06 -0.78
N GLN A 78 -16.39 3.53 -0.55
CA GLN A 78 -15.39 3.77 -1.59
C GLN A 78 -14.22 2.81 -1.45
N LEU A 79 -13.74 2.30 -2.58
CA LEU A 79 -12.58 1.43 -2.66
C LEU A 79 -11.42 2.17 -3.33
N PHE A 80 -10.22 1.99 -2.79
CA PHE A 80 -9.00 2.61 -3.28
C PHE A 80 -7.93 1.55 -3.49
N LEU A 81 -7.14 1.74 -4.54
CA LEU A 81 -5.85 1.08 -4.74
C LEU A 81 -4.77 2.04 -4.23
N VAL A 82 -4.03 1.62 -3.21
CA VAL A 82 -2.93 2.38 -2.63
C VAL A 82 -1.62 1.70 -3.01
N THR A 83 -0.74 2.44 -3.68
CA THR A 83 0.62 2.01 -4.04
C THR A 83 1.59 2.65 -3.07
N ARG A 84 2.32 1.83 -2.31
CA ARG A 84 3.44 2.21 -1.44
C ARG A 84 4.73 2.07 -2.21
N HIS A 85 5.57 3.11 -2.15
CA HIS A 85 6.88 3.11 -2.77
C HIS A 85 7.96 2.99 -1.71
N LEU A 86 8.81 1.98 -1.88
CA LEU A 86 9.82 1.60 -0.91
C LEU A 86 11.22 1.59 -1.55
N VAL A 87 12.17 2.19 -0.86
CA VAL A 87 13.60 1.98 -1.13
C VAL A 87 14.03 0.75 -0.34
N GLU A 88 14.56 -0.28 -1.00
CA GLU A 88 14.94 -1.53 -0.33
C GLU A 88 16.19 -1.38 0.54
N GLN A 89 17.08 -0.44 0.21
CA GLN A 89 18.34 -0.22 0.92
C GLN A 89 18.63 1.27 1.01
N MET A 90 18.62 1.81 2.22
CA MET A 90 18.85 3.22 2.49
C MET A 90 20.02 3.40 3.46
N ALA A 91 21.05 4.15 3.04
CA ALA A 91 22.18 4.50 3.87
C ALA A 91 21.78 5.45 5.02
N PRO A 92 22.59 5.55 6.10
CA PRO A 92 22.31 6.44 7.23
C PRO A 92 22.11 7.91 6.88
N ASP A 93 22.67 8.38 5.76
CA ASP A 93 22.50 9.74 5.25
C ASP A 93 21.22 9.94 4.42
N GLY A 94 20.43 8.87 4.23
CA GLY A 94 19.17 8.87 3.48
C GLY A 94 19.31 8.56 1.99
N SER A 95 20.53 8.33 1.48
CA SER A 95 20.74 7.94 0.09
C SER A 95 20.35 6.49 -0.18
N SER A 96 19.83 6.19 -1.37
CA SER A 96 19.58 4.82 -1.80
C SER A 96 20.89 4.12 -2.17
N VAL A 97 21.03 2.86 -1.77
CA VAL A 97 22.22 2.06 -2.04
C VAL A 97 21.86 0.93 -3.01
N GLU A 98 22.69 0.74 -4.04
CA GLU A 98 22.62 -0.39 -4.98
C GLU A 98 23.64 -1.48 -4.60
N ASP A 99 23.81 -1.75 -3.30
CA ASP A 99 24.73 -2.79 -2.82
C ASP A 99 24.04 -4.15 -2.74
N LEU A 100 24.80 -5.23 -2.78
CA LEU A 100 24.26 -6.61 -2.82
C LEU A 100 24.03 -7.19 -1.42
N ASP A 101 24.65 -6.63 -0.38
CA ASP A 101 24.50 -7.09 1.02
C ASP A 101 23.31 -6.40 1.71
N ARG A 102 22.12 -6.98 1.52
CA ARG A 102 20.83 -6.44 2.02
C ARG A 102 20.73 -6.35 3.56
N ASP A 103 21.60 -7.04 4.30
CA ASP A 103 21.49 -7.13 5.77
C ASP A 103 22.07 -5.91 6.50
N ASP A 104 22.84 -5.06 5.81
CA ASP A 104 23.48 -3.89 6.42
C ASP A 104 22.65 -2.59 6.33
N TYR A 105 21.66 -2.54 5.43
CA TYR A 105 20.83 -1.36 5.20
C TYR A 105 19.34 -1.61 5.43
N PRO A 106 18.63 -0.70 6.12
CA PRO A 106 17.19 -0.79 6.26
C PRO A 106 16.50 -0.42 4.95
N TYR A 107 15.32 -0.99 4.74
CA TYR A 107 14.38 -0.48 3.76
C TYR A 107 13.53 0.65 4.35
N LYS A 108 12.97 1.49 3.48
CA LYS A 108 12.14 2.60 3.90
C LYS A 108 11.07 2.97 2.90
N THR A 109 9.87 3.23 3.41
CA THR A 109 8.83 3.89 2.63
C THR A 109 9.21 5.33 2.34
N VAL A 110 9.00 5.75 1.11
CA VAL A 110 9.32 7.12 0.66
C VAL A 110 8.13 7.85 0.06
N ALA A 111 7.09 7.16 -0.40
CA ALA A 111 5.83 7.78 -0.79
C ALA A 111 4.68 6.79 -0.93
N PHE A 112 3.52 7.36 -1.19
CA PHE A 112 2.31 6.66 -1.61
C PHE A 112 1.61 7.39 -2.75
N ASP A 113 0.99 6.60 -3.61
CA ASP A 113 0.00 7.02 -4.59
C ASP A 113 -1.34 6.35 -4.32
N VAL A 114 -2.41 7.11 -4.49
CA VAL A 114 -3.77 6.62 -4.23
C VAL A 114 -4.62 6.77 -5.48
N HIS A 115 -5.29 5.70 -5.86
CA HIS A 115 -6.25 5.67 -6.95
C HIS A 115 -7.61 5.23 -6.42
N LYS A 116 -8.66 5.98 -6.75
CA LYS A 116 -10.03 5.57 -6.47
C LYS A 116 -10.50 4.59 -7.54
N ILE A 117 -11.11 3.49 -7.10
CA ILE A 117 -11.75 2.50 -7.97
C ILE A 117 -13.23 2.83 -8.07
N ASP A 118 -13.66 3.30 -9.25
CA ASP A 118 -15.06 3.53 -9.59
C ASP A 118 -15.56 2.44 -10.54
N ARG A 119 -16.87 2.18 -10.53
CA ARG A 119 -17.51 1.29 -11.49
C ARG A 119 -18.19 2.11 -12.57
N GLU A 120 -17.99 1.74 -13.83
CA GLU A 120 -18.64 2.39 -14.96
C GLU A 120 -19.98 1.70 -15.32
N GLU A 121 -20.88 2.50 -15.88
CA GLU A 121 -22.13 2.02 -16.45
C GLU A 121 -21.81 1.16 -17.69
N GLY A 122 -22.01 -0.15 -17.59
CA GLY A 122 -21.55 -1.12 -18.61
C GLY A 122 -20.69 -2.25 -18.07
N GLY A 123 -20.28 -2.18 -16.78
CA GLY A 123 -19.65 -3.30 -16.08
C GLY A 123 -18.14 -3.21 -15.92
N GLY A 124 -17.48 -2.26 -16.60
CA GLY A 124 -16.06 -1.96 -16.42
C GLY A 124 -15.77 -1.22 -15.10
N GLY A 125 -14.49 -1.13 -14.75
CA GLY A 125 -14.00 -0.32 -13.64
C GLY A 125 -13.13 0.83 -14.15
N LYS A 126 -12.97 1.90 -13.38
CA LYS A 126 -12.11 3.03 -13.69
C LYS A 126 -11.22 3.34 -12.48
N LEU A 127 -9.92 3.52 -12.71
CA LEU A 127 -9.02 4.10 -11.72
C LEU A 127 -8.87 5.60 -11.97
N SER A 128 -9.08 6.38 -10.92
CA SER A 128 -8.83 7.83 -10.95
C SER A 128 -7.79 8.18 -9.92
N TYR A 129 -6.69 8.82 -10.34
CA TYR A 129 -5.66 9.30 -9.41
C TYR A 129 -6.27 10.31 -8.43
N VAL A 130 -6.01 10.13 -7.16
CA VAL A 130 -6.45 11.02 -6.09
C VAL A 130 -5.35 12.05 -5.87
N GLY A 131 -5.44 13.21 -6.52
CA GLY A 131 -4.41 14.25 -6.43
C GLY A 131 -4.58 15.16 -5.20
N GLY A 132 -3.50 15.42 -4.48
CA GLY A 132 -3.38 16.49 -3.48
C GLY A 132 -4.06 16.25 -2.13
N SER A 133 -5.24 15.63 -2.08
CA SER A 133 -6.00 15.38 -0.84
C SER A 133 -6.76 14.07 -0.90
N LEU A 134 -6.89 13.38 0.24
CA LEU A 134 -7.72 12.19 0.41
C LEU A 134 -9.16 12.55 0.86
N GLY A 135 -9.55 13.82 0.74
CA GLY A 135 -10.87 14.30 1.15
C GLY A 135 -11.09 14.23 2.67
N GLY A 136 -10.03 14.39 3.47
CA GLY A 136 -10.10 14.27 4.92
C GLY A 136 -10.10 12.84 5.45
N LEU A 137 -9.89 11.84 4.59
CA LEU A 137 -9.67 10.45 5.03
C LEU A 137 -8.31 10.29 5.70
N SER A 138 -8.27 9.43 6.72
CA SER A 138 -7.07 8.80 7.23
C SER A 138 -7.08 7.33 6.77
N MET A 139 -6.09 6.93 5.98
CA MET A 139 -5.94 5.56 5.52
C MET A 139 -4.97 4.79 6.41
N PHE A 140 -5.24 3.51 6.63
CA PHE A 140 -4.40 2.59 7.38
C PHE A 140 -3.96 1.48 6.44
N VAL A 141 -2.66 1.31 6.28
CA VAL A 141 -2.03 0.37 5.33
C VAL A 141 -1.04 -0.51 6.07
N GLY A 142 -1.05 -1.81 5.86
CA GLY A 142 -0.13 -2.72 6.53
C GLY A 142 -0.31 -4.18 6.16
N HIS A 143 0.44 -5.04 6.85
CA HIS A 143 0.56 -6.49 6.64
C HIS A 143 -0.74 -7.26 6.32
N ASN A 144 -1.82 -7.04 7.08
CA ASN A 144 -2.98 -7.94 7.11
C ASN A 144 -4.23 -7.34 6.45
N HIS A 145 -4.54 -6.10 6.80
CA HIS A 145 -5.79 -5.44 6.51
C HIS A 145 -5.52 -3.96 6.35
N SER A 146 -6.18 -3.36 5.35
CA SER A 146 -6.07 -1.94 5.08
C SER A 146 -7.48 -1.34 4.94
N PHE A 147 -7.68 -0.18 5.55
CA PHE A 147 -8.99 0.47 5.65
C PHE A 147 -8.82 1.98 5.75
N ALA A 148 -9.91 2.71 5.55
CA ALA A 148 -9.92 4.16 5.69
C ALA A 148 -11.11 4.62 6.52
N VAL A 149 -10.90 5.68 7.28
CA VAL A 149 -11.92 6.34 8.10
C VAL A 149 -11.83 7.85 7.89
N MET A 150 -12.95 8.55 8.08
CA MET A 150 -12.90 10.00 8.16
C MET A 150 -12.07 10.41 9.38
N ALA A 151 -11.13 11.34 9.19
CA ALA A 151 -10.30 11.83 10.27
C ALA A 151 -11.17 12.49 11.34
N THR A 152 -11.35 11.78 12.45
CA THR A 152 -12.02 12.24 13.65
C THR A 152 -11.14 11.88 14.86
N ASN A 153 -11.35 12.55 15.99
CA ASN A 153 -10.75 12.17 17.28
C ASN A 153 -9.22 11.93 17.27
N GLY A 154 -8.44 12.91 16.81
CA GLY A 154 -6.96 12.89 16.92
C GLY A 154 -6.22 12.24 15.76
N LEU A 155 -6.93 11.71 14.76
CA LEU A 155 -6.33 11.33 13.49
C LEU A 155 -6.01 12.56 12.63
N LYS A 156 -4.90 12.49 11.88
CA LYS A 156 -4.52 13.51 10.91
C LYS A 156 -5.34 13.28 9.62
N PRO A 157 -6.10 14.28 9.14
CA PRO A 157 -6.74 14.20 7.83
C PRO A 157 -5.69 14.09 6.73
N ASP A 158 -6.11 13.56 5.59
CA ASP A 158 -5.28 13.47 4.38
C ASP A 158 -3.94 12.77 4.65
N SER A 159 -3.99 11.70 5.45
CA SER A 159 -2.80 11.00 5.92
C SER A 159 -2.93 9.48 5.74
N ILE A 160 -1.79 8.83 5.51
CA ILE A 160 -1.68 7.37 5.41
C ILE A 160 -0.81 6.88 6.58
N TYR A 161 -1.43 6.17 7.50
CA TYR A 161 -0.79 5.47 8.62
C TYR A 161 -0.35 4.11 8.12
N PHE A 162 0.95 3.82 8.16
CA PHE A 162 1.47 2.56 7.65
C PHE A 162 2.27 1.79 8.70
N THR A 163 2.15 0.45 8.62
CA THR A 163 3.01 -0.49 9.34
C THR A 163 3.78 -1.35 8.35
N GLU A 164 4.58 -2.27 8.88
CA GLU A 164 5.36 -3.21 8.07
C GLU A 164 4.50 -3.97 7.06
N ASP A 165 5.08 -4.24 5.90
CA ASP A 165 4.48 -5.11 4.90
C ASP A 165 4.83 -6.58 5.13
N ARG A 166 3.91 -7.48 4.74
CA ARG A 166 4.11 -8.93 4.87
C ARG A 166 5.36 -9.43 4.17
N VAL A 167 5.72 -8.87 3.03
CA VAL A 167 6.89 -9.31 2.25
C VAL A 167 8.18 -9.12 3.05
N PHE A 168 8.21 -8.19 4.00
CA PHE A 168 9.40 -7.83 4.79
C PHE A 168 9.34 -8.27 6.26
N CYS A 169 8.33 -9.04 6.65
CA CYS A 169 8.20 -9.53 8.02
C CYS A 169 9.20 -10.67 8.30
N PRO A 170 9.93 -10.63 9.43
CA PRO A 170 10.80 -11.73 9.85
C PRO A 170 9.99 -13.03 10.02
N GLY A 171 10.42 -14.13 9.40
CA GLY A 171 9.71 -15.42 9.37
C GLY A 171 8.87 -15.67 8.11
N ASN A 172 8.83 -14.72 7.17
CA ASN A 172 8.54 -15.00 5.76
C ASN A 172 9.88 -15.34 5.09
N SER A 173 9.91 -16.46 4.35
CA SER A 173 11.10 -17.15 3.81
C SER A 173 12.05 -16.33 2.91
N TYR A 174 11.79 -15.05 2.65
CA TYR A 174 12.69 -14.17 1.89
C TYR A 174 13.59 -13.28 2.76
N PHE A 175 13.24 -13.02 4.02
CA PHE A 175 14.06 -12.30 4.98
C PHE A 175 14.26 -13.23 6.17
N GLY A 176 15.44 -13.86 6.22
CA GLY A 176 15.74 -15.04 7.03
C GLY A 176 15.19 -14.98 8.46
N GLU A 177 14.91 -16.17 9.01
CA GLU A 177 14.61 -16.34 10.43
C GLU A 177 15.81 -16.03 11.34
N ASP A 178 16.96 -15.69 10.76
CA ASP A 178 18.21 -15.52 11.49
C ASP A 178 18.14 -14.36 12.50
N GLU A 179 18.65 -14.63 13.69
CA GLU A 179 18.83 -13.63 14.75
C GLU A 179 19.79 -12.50 14.32
N GLU A 180 20.56 -12.72 13.25
CA GLU A 180 21.54 -11.79 12.70
C GLU A 180 20.91 -10.68 11.84
N THR A 181 19.68 -10.84 11.34
CA THR A 181 19.01 -9.80 10.53
C THR A 181 18.71 -8.57 11.39
N ARG A 182 19.37 -7.44 11.07
CA ARG A 182 19.33 -6.19 11.85
C ARG A 182 18.02 -5.41 11.71
N TYR A 183 17.28 -5.62 10.61
CA TYR A 183 16.09 -4.86 10.25
C TYR A 183 14.87 -5.76 10.04
N GLY A 184 13.69 -5.20 10.23
CA GLY A 184 12.41 -5.92 10.12
C GLY A 184 11.34 -5.35 11.05
N GLY A 185 10.11 -5.16 10.57
CA GLY A 185 9.01 -4.65 11.40
C GLY A 185 9.10 -3.16 11.75
N HIS A 186 10.06 -2.45 11.18
CA HIS A 186 10.51 -1.14 11.62
C HIS A 186 9.97 0.00 10.73
N ASP A 187 9.52 -0.31 9.51
CA ASP A 187 9.04 0.70 8.57
C ASP A 187 7.60 1.08 8.87
N ILE A 188 7.46 1.98 9.84
CA ILE A 188 6.20 2.46 10.42
C ILE A 188 6.20 3.99 10.40
N GLY A 189 5.09 4.59 10.00
CA GLY A 189 5.01 6.04 9.97
C GLY A 189 3.64 6.58 9.60
N ILE A 190 3.59 7.91 9.48
CA ILE A 190 2.45 8.66 9.01
C ILE A 190 2.91 9.49 7.81
N TYR A 191 2.39 9.15 6.63
CA TYR A 191 2.59 9.91 5.41
C TYR A 191 1.53 11.01 5.29
N ASP A 192 1.96 12.25 5.24
CA ASP A 192 1.11 13.40 4.90
C ASP A 192 0.93 13.42 3.37
N TYR A 193 -0.30 13.16 2.91
CA TYR A 193 -0.58 12.93 1.50
C TYR A 193 -0.48 14.21 0.67
N GLU A 194 -0.76 15.37 1.27
CA GLU A 194 -0.67 16.68 0.63
C GLU A 194 0.79 17.14 0.55
N LYS A 195 1.50 17.11 1.67
CA LYS A 195 2.89 17.60 1.77
C LYS A 195 3.91 16.60 1.23
N LYS A 196 3.52 15.34 1.02
CA LYS A 196 4.40 14.24 0.58
C LYS A 196 5.57 14.02 1.56
N THR A 197 5.28 14.10 2.86
CA THR A 197 6.28 13.93 3.92
C THR A 197 5.93 12.78 4.85
N ILE A 198 6.94 12.14 5.43
CA ILE A 198 6.76 11.09 6.43
C ILE A 198 7.13 11.63 7.80
N SER A 199 6.25 11.39 8.77
CA SER A 199 6.50 11.68 10.18
C SER A 199 6.44 10.40 11.01
N PRO A 200 7.14 10.35 12.16
CA PRO A 200 7.00 9.25 13.11
C PRO A 200 5.53 9.05 13.52
N CYS A 201 5.13 7.79 13.67
CA CYS A 201 3.85 7.44 14.30
C CYS A 201 4.04 7.24 15.81
N TYR A 202 4.77 6.18 16.17
CA TYR A 202 5.13 5.83 17.56
C TYR A 202 6.62 5.46 17.72
N TYR A 203 7.27 5.07 16.61
CA TYR A 203 8.67 4.65 16.59
C TYR A 203 9.52 5.67 15.82
N PRO A 204 10.82 5.77 16.12
CA PRO A 204 11.75 6.62 15.36
C PRO A 204 11.71 6.27 13.87
N CYS A 205 11.81 7.29 13.01
CA CYS A 205 11.85 7.11 11.57
C CYS A 205 13.18 7.56 10.95
N ASP A 206 14.14 8.02 11.74
CA ASP A 206 15.47 8.35 11.26
C ASP A 206 16.30 7.06 11.05
N VAL A 207 16.98 6.98 9.91
CA VAL A 207 17.63 5.74 9.44
C VAL A 207 18.62 5.18 10.46
N GLY A 208 19.42 6.04 11.08
CA GLY A 208 20.43 5.64 12.06
C GLY A 208 19.87 5.09 13.39
N SER A 209 18.60 5.31 13.69
CA SER A 209 17.95 4.80 14.91
C SER A 209 16.98 3.65 14.65
N LEU A 210 16.86 3.18 13.41
CA LEU A 210 15.99 2.06 13.06
C LEU A 210 16.50 0.77 13.73
N LYS A 211 15.56 0.02 14.31
CA LYS A 211 15.83 -1.26 14.96
C LYS A 211 14.75 -2.24 14.56
N ARG A 212 15.11 -3.50 14.42
CA ARG A 212 14.17 -4.60 14.23
C ARG A 212 13.12 -4.63 15.35
N ILE A 213 11.85 -4.78 14.97
CA ILE A 213 10.69 -4.91 15.84
C ILE A 213 10.07 -6.28 15.60
N VAL A 214 10.04 -7.12 16.64
CA VAL A 214 9.47 -8.47 16.58
C VAL A 214 8.52 -8.68 17.77
N PRO A 215 7.24 -9.02 17.54
CA PRO A 215 6.59 -9.13 16.23
C PRO A 215 6.34 -7.76 15.57
N PRO A 216 6.24 -7.68 14.23
CA PRO A 216 5.89 -6.45 13.53
C PRO A 216 4.48 -5.99 13.93
N PRO A 217 4.27 -4.68 14.18
CA PRO A 217 2.94 -4.14 14.47
C PRO A 217 1.98 -4.34 13.30
N ILE A 218 0.72 -4.64 13.61
CA ILE A 218 -0.37 -4.76 12.64
C ILE A 218 -1.51 -3.81 13.00
N TRP A 219 -2.27 -3.38 11.99
CA TRP A 219 -3.50 -2.65 12.23
C TRP A 219 -4.65 -3.59 12.59
N PHE A 220 -5.46 -3.13 13.53
CA PHE A 220 -6.71 -3.79 13.90
C PHE A 220 -7.76 -2.71 14.22
N THR A 221 -8.91 -2.83 13.58
CA THR A 221 -10.10 -2.05 13.89
C THR A 221 -11.11 -2.94 14.60
N PRO A 222 -11.43 -2.68 15.88
CA PRO A 222 -12.57 -3.34 16.49
C PRO A 222 -13.82 -2.87 15.76
N SER A 223 -14.51 -3.77 15.05
CA SER A 223 -15.85 -3.47 14.58
C SER A 223 -16.74 -3.19 15.79
N THR A 224 -17.54 -2.13 15.73
CA THR A 224 -18.63 -1.98 16.69
C THR A 224 -19.63 -3.09 16.40
N PRO A 225 -20.08 -3.88 17.40
CA PRO A 225 -21.13 -4.86 17.18
C PRO A 225 -22.35 -4.13 16.60
N SER A 226 -22.77 -4.56 15.41
CA SER A 226 -24.04 -4.17 14.79
C SER A 226 -25.23 -4.55 15.65
#